data_AF-A0AAE1JX12-F1
#
_entry.id   AF-A0AAE1JX12-F1
#
_cell.length_a   1.000
_cell.length_b   1.000
_cell.length_c   1.000
_cell.angle_alpha   90.00
_cell.angle_beta   90.00
_cell.angle_gamma   90.00
#
_symmetry.space_group_name_H-M   'P 1'
#
loop_
_entity.id
_entity.type
_entity.pdbx_description
1 polymer ?
#
loop_
_entity_poly.entity_id
_entity_poly.type
_entity_poly.pdbx_seq_one_letter_code
_entity_poly.pdbx_strand_id
1 'polypeptide(L)'
;MKKQAMVIQAHAAAAAALVVIVMLVSPVLGCSPSGRGCKDCIVNQLKQSCPPCSPILHCMARCLWDGTSRSVCIKKCDCNNGYPTLSDCKRCMLKCKCSC
;
A
#
# COMPACT_ATOMS: atom_id res chain seq x y z
N MET A 1 26.66 -34.63 -30.78
CA MET A 1 25.66 -33.53 -30.89
C MET A 1 24.58 -33.54 -29.78
N LYS A 2 24.52 -34.51 -28.86
CA LYS A 2 23.47 -34.59 -27.80
C LYS A 2 23.73 -33.75 -26.54
N LYS A 3 25.00 -33.42 -26.25
CA LYS A 3 25.39 -32.66 -25.04
C LYS A 3 25.00 -31.17 -25.10
N GLN A 4 24.96 -30.59 -26.31
CA GLN A 4 24.64 -29.18 -26.51
C GLN A 4 23.14 -28.88 -26.26
N ALA A 5 22.24 -29.82 -26.57
CA ALA A 5 20.81 -29.65 -26.31
C ALA A 5 20.46 -29.68 -24.81
N MET A 6 21.16 -30.52 -24.03
CA MET A 6 20.96 -30.63 -22.58
C MET A 6 21.44 -29.38 -21.82
N VAL A 7 22.52 -28.77 -22.30
CA VAL A 7 23.06 -27.51 -21.78
C VAL A 7 22.10 -26.35 -22.06
N ILE A 8 21.52 -26.28 -23.27
CA ILE A 8 20.53 -25.25 -23.64
C ILE A 8 19.22 -25.40 -22.83
N GLN A 9 18.77 -26.62 -22.53
CA GLN A 9 17.58 -26.87 -21.71
C GLN A 9 17.78 -26.50 -20.23
N ALA A 10 18.98 -26.70 -19.67
CA ALA A 10 19.30 -26.32 -18.30
C ALA A 10 19.36 -24.79 -18.12
N HIS A 11 19.86 -24.06 -19.13
CA HIS A 11 19.95 -22.60 -19.09
C HIS A 11 18.57 -21.92 -19.11
N ALA A 12 17.63 -22.45 -19.89
CA ALA A 12 16.28 -21.91 -19.97
C ALA A 12 15.50 -22.10 -18.65
N ALA A 13 15.66 -23.26 -17.99
CA ALA A 13 15.03 -23.53 -16.70
C ALA A 13 15.62 -22.66 -15.56
N ALA A 14 16.95 -22.49 -15.54
CA ALA A 14 17.62 -21.62 -14.56
C ALA A 14 17.26 -20.15 -14.75
N ALA A 15 17.16 -19.68 -16.01
CA ALA A 15 16.72 -18.32 -16.32
C ALA A 15 15.24 -18.09 -15.94
N ALA A 16 14.36 -19.05 -16.20
CA ALA A 16 12.94 -18.97 -15.83
C ALA A 16 12.75 -18.94 -14.30
N ALA A 17 13.52 -19.75 -13.55
CA ALA A 17 13.48 -19.74 -12.09
C ALA A 17 13.96 -18.40 -11.49
N LEU A 18 15.02 -17.81 -12.06
CA LEU A 18 15.49 -16.47 -11.68
C LEU A 18 14.43 -15.38 -11.92
N VAL A 19 13.71 -15.43 -13.05
CA VAL A 19 12.63 -14.47 -13.36
C VAL A 19 11.47 -14.57 -12.35
N VAL A 20 11.10 -15.79 -11.94
CA VAL A 20 10.03 -16.01 -10.94
C VAL A 20 10.43 -15.48 -9.56
N ILE A 21 11.69 -15.68 -9.15
CA ILE A 21 12.20 -15.17 -7.87
C ILE A 21 12.22 -13.63 -7.86
N VAL A 22 12.60 -12.99 -8.97
CA VAL A 22 12.59 -11.51 -9.11
C VAL A 22 11.18 -10.92 -9.00
N MET A 23 10.15 -11.62 -9.50
CA MET A 23 8.75 -11.18 -9.37
C MET A 23 8.26 -11.23 -7.92
N LEU A 24 8.69 -12.22 -7.13
CA LEU A 24 8.27 -12.39 -5.73
C LEU A 24 8.93 -11.39 -4.77
N VAL A 25 10.11 -10.85 -5.12
CA VAL A 25 10.81 -9.84 -4.31
C VAL A 25 10.45 -8.41 -4.66
N SER A 26 9.51 -8.19 -5.58
CA SER A 26 9.03 -6.84 -5.88
C SER A 26 8.49 -6.22 -4.59
N PRO A 27 9.14 -5.18 -4.04
CA PRO A 27 8.60 -4.48 -2.90
C PRO A 27 7.23 -3.99 -3.33
N VAL A 28 6.22 -4.12 -2.47
CA VAL A 28 5.05 -3.26 -2.56
C VAL A 28 5.62 -1.85 -2.67
N LEU A 29 5.54 -1.26 -3.87
CA LEU A 29 6.10 0.05 -4.16
C LEU A 29 5.38 1.03 -3.23
N GLY A 30 5.96 1.26 -2.05
CA GLY A 30 5.70 2.47 -1.30
C GLY A 30 5.94 3.60 -2.28
N CYS A 31 4.92 4.44 -2.47
CA CYS A 31 4.85 5.52 -3.44
C CYS A 31 6.22 6.20 -3.65
N SER A 32 6.59 6.46 -4.91
CA SER A 32 7.87 7.04 -5.30
C SER A 32 8.28 8.24 -4.41
N PRO A 33 9.57 8.41 -4.03
CA PRO A 33 10.03 9.46 -3.12
C PRO A 33 9.87 10.90 -3.66
N SER A 34 9.47 11.06 -4.93
CA SER A 34 8.91 12.31 -5.47
C SER A 34 7.54 12.70 -4.87
N GLY A 35 7.02 11.91 -3.93
CA GLY A 35 5.74 12.08 -3.21
C GLY A 35 5.63 13.27 -2.26
N ARG A 36 6.48 14.30 -2.37
CA ARG A 36 6.36 15.53 -1.56
C ARG A 36 4.97 16.16 -1.76
N GLY A 37 4.53 16.26 -3.01
CA GLY A 37 3.18 16.77 -3.35
C GLY A 37 2.03 15.90 -2.83
N CYS A 38 2.17 14.57 -2.81
CA CYS A 38 1.14 13.69 -2.26
C CYS A 38 1.05 13.80 -0.73
N LYS A 39 2.20 13.75 -0.05
CA LYS A 39 2.28 13.95 1.40
C LYS A 39 1.70 15.30 1.79
N ASP A 40 2.10 16.37 1.12
CA ASP A 40 1.63 17.72 1.40
C ASP A 40 0.13 17.85 1.09
N CYS A 41 -0.37 17.24 0.01
CA CYS A 41 -1.81 17.17 -0.26
C CYS A 41 -2.56 16.48 0.86
N ILE A 42 -2.11 15.30 1.30
CA ILE A 42 -2.78 14.53 2.36
C ILE A 42 -2.77 15.33 3.67
N VAL A 43 -1.61 15.87 4.08
CA VAL A 43 -1.50 16.66 5.31
C VAL A 43 -2.39 17.90 5.22
N ASN A 44 -2.42 18.58 4.07
CA ASN A 44 -3.23 19.77 3.89
C ASN A 44 -4.73 19.45 3.84
N GLN A 45 -5.12 18.39 3.14
CA GLN A 45 -6.51 17.92 3.09
C GLN A 45 -7.01 17.52 4.48
N LEU A 46 -6.19 16.83 5.28
CA LEU A 46 -6.56 16.45 6.64
C LEU A 46 -6.72 17.66 7.54
N LYS A 47 -5.87 18.69 7.38
CA LYS A 47 -5.97 19.91 8.18
C LYS A 47 -7.16 20.79 7.77
N GLN A 48 -7.39 20.96 6.46
CA GLN A 48 -8.32 21.97 5.96
C GLN A 48 -9.70 21.43 5.57
N SER A 49 -9.77 20.23 4.97
CA SER A 49 -11.01 19.74 4.35
C SER A 49 -11.68 18.58 5.08
N CYS A 50 -10.93 17.78 5.84
CA CYS A 50 -11.51 16.78 6.74
C CYS A 50 -10.72 16.64 8.05
N PRO A 51 -10.71 17.70 8.88
CA PRO A 51 -10.16 17.63 10.25
C PRO A 51 -10.69 16.44 11.08
N PRO A 52 -11.99 16.05 10.99
CA PRO A 52 -12.51 14.92 11.75
C PRO A 52 -11.92 13.55 11.36
N CYS A 53 -11.27 13.44 10.19
CA CYS A 53 -10.65 12.19 9.75
C CYS A 53 -9.26 11.93 10.34
N SER A 54 -8.61 12.97 10.88
CA SER A 54 -7.30 12.85 11.52
C SER A 54 -7.22 11.75 12.61
N PRO A 55 -8.12 11.70 13.61
CA PRO A 55 -8.05 10.68 14.66
C PRO A 55 -8.23 9.26 14.14
N ILE A 56 -9.18 9.03 13.22
CA ILE A 56 -9.47 7.70 12.66
C ILE A 56 -8.30 7.20 11.81
N LEU A 57 -7.75 8.07 10.95
CA LEU A 57 -6.61 7.71 10.10
C LEU A 57 -5.35 7.47 10.93
N HIS A 58 -5.14 8.25 11.99
CA HIS A 58 -4.02 8.03 12.91
C HIS A 58 -4.18 6.72 13.70
N CYS A 59 -5.41 6.38 14.11
CA CYS A 59 -5.71 5.08 14.72
C CYS A 59 -5.39 3.93 13.76
N MET A 60 -5.85 4.02 12.50
CA MET A 60 -5.57 3.01 11.47
C MET A 60 -4.07 2.88 11.22
N ALA A 61 -3.35 4.00 11.09
CA ALA A 61 -1.91 4.00 10.88
C ALA A 61 -1.18 3.29 12.02
N ARG A 62 -1.48 3.63 13.27
CA ARG A 62 -0.89 2.97 14.44
C ARG A 62 -1.23 1.48 14.50
N CYS A 63 -2.50 1.13 14.34
CA CYS A 63 -2.95 -0.26 14.39
C CYS A 63 -2.29 -1.14 13.33
N LEU A 64 -2.13 -0.63 12.11
CA LEU A 64 -1.43 -1.34 11.04
C LEU A 64 0.08 -1.43 11.31
N TRP A 65 0.68 -0.38 11.89
CA TRP A 65 2.08 -0.37 12.30
C TRP A 65 2.38 -1.40 13.38
N ASP A 66 1.41 -1.66 14.26
CA ASP A 66 1.47 -2.70 15.30
C ASP A 66 1.36 -4.13 14.72
N GLY A 67 1.30 -4.29 13.39
CA GLY A 67 1.22 -5.60 12.71
C GLY A 67 -0.17 -6.24 12.76
N THR A 68 -1.20 -5.49 13.16
CA THR A 68 -2.57 -6.00 13.23
C THR A 68 -3.20 -6.07 11.84
N SER A 69 -4.06 -7.07 11.61
CA SER A 69 -4.77 -7.19 10.33
C SER A 69 -5.72 -6.02 10.08
N ARG A 70 -5.89 -5.66 8.80
CA ARG A 70 -6.75 -4.54 8.39
C ARG A 70 -8.18 -4.63 8.94
N SER A 71 -8.79 -5.83 8.91
CA SER A 71 -10.17 -6.02 9.38
C SER A 71 -10.32 -5.75 10.87
N VAL A 72 -9.32 -6.12 11.67
CA VAL A 72 -9.28 -5.82 13.11
C VAL A 72 -9.07 -4.33 13.35
N CYS A 73 -8.19 -3.67 12.58
CA CYS A 73 -8.00 -2.22 12.69
C CYS A 73 -9.26 -1.44 12.33
N ILE A 74 -9.99 -1.85 11.28
CA ILE A 74 -11.28 -1.24 10.92
C ILE A 74 -12.25 -1.36 12.10
N LYS A 75 -12.43 -2.55 12.66
CA LYS A 75 -13.32 -2.75 13.82
C LYS A 75 -12.91 -1.94 15.05
N LYS A 76 -11.60 -1.70 15.23
CA LYS A 76 -11.04 -0.95 16.36
C LYS A 76 -11.12 0.58 16.19
N CYS A 77 -10.98 1.07 14.97
CA CYS A 77 -10.82 2.50 14.69
C CYS A 77 -12.09 3.13 14.09
N ASP A 78 -12.96 2.33 13.48
CA ASP A 78 -14.23 2.75 12.87
C ASP A 78 -15.40 2.36 13.79
N CYS A 79 -15.31 2.75 15.06
CA CYS A 79 -16.25 2.33 16.10
C CYS A 79 -17.60 3.08 16.01
N ASN A 80 -18.69 2.32 16.11
CA ASN A 80 -20.06 2.77 16.43
C ASN A 80 -20.77 3.70 15.43
N ASN A 81 -20.60 3.53 14.11
CA ASN A 81 -21.29 4.35 13.10
C ASN A 81 -21.16 5.87 13.34
N GLY A 82 -20.15 6.29 14.10
CA GLY A 82 -19.88 7.68 14.41
C GLY A 82 -19.45 8.40 13.15
N TYR A 83 -19.83 9.67 13.04
CA TYR A 83 -19.38 10.51 11.94
C TYR A 83 -18.01 11.15 12.28
N PRO A 84 -17.03 11.16 11.35
CA PRO A 84 -17.05 10.52 10.03
C PRO A 84 -16.71 9.01 10.11
N THR A 85 -17.22 8.22 9.18
CA THR A 85 -16.78 6.83 9.01
C THR A 85 -15.45 6.76 8.23
N LEU A 86 -14.78 5.61 8.25
CA LEU A 86 -13.63 5.37 7.35
C LEU A 86 -13.97 5.59 5.87
N SER A 87 -15.20 5.29 5.45
CA SER A 87 -15.65 5.49 4.09
C SER A 87 -15.76 6.97 3.74
N ASP A 88 -16.25 7.80 4.67
CA ASP A 88 -16.31 9.25 4.50
C ASP A 88 -14.91 9.84 4.41
N CYS A 89 -13.99 9.37 5.25
CA CYS A 89 -12.60 9.79 5.21
C CYS A 89 -11.89 9.38 3.93
N LYS A 90 -12.14 8.16 3.43
CA LYS A 90 -11.64 7.73 2.11
C LYS A 90 -12.16 8.66 1.01
N ARG A 91 -13.47 8.98 1.01
CA ARG A 91 -14.07 9.90 0.03
C ARG A 91 -13.45 11.31 0.10
N CYS A 92 -13.20 11.83 1.31
CA CYS A 92 -12.51 13.12 1.46
C CYS A 92 -11.08 13.09 0.88
N MET A 93 -10.36 12.00 1.12
CA MET A 93 -8.97 11.84 0.65
C MET A 93 -8.84 11.62 -0.86
N LEU A 94 -9.88 11.18 -1.56
CA LEU A 94 -9.86 11.02 -3.03
C LEU A 94 -9.55 12.32 -3.79
N LYS A 95 -9.71 13.49 -3.15
CA LYS A 95 -9.27 14.77 -3.72
C LYS A 95 -7.74 14.80 -3.94
N CYS A 96 -6.98 14.08 -3.13
CA CYS A 96 -5.56 13.83 -3.37
C CYS A 96 -5.44 12.68 -4.38
N LYS A 97 -5.22 13.02 -5.66
CA LYS A 97 -4.89 12.06 -6.72
C LYS A 97 -3.44 11.57 -6.58
N CYS A 98 -3.16 10.88 -5.49
CA CYS A 98 -1.87 10.25 -5.27
C CYS A 98 -1.80 8.97 -6.11
N SER A 99 -0.94 8.96 -7.11
CA SER A 99 -0.58 7.74 -7.83
C SER A 99 0.59 7.07 -7.10
N CYS A 100 0.33 5.86 -6.62
CA CYS A 100 1.31 4.87 -6.18
C CYS A 100 1.03 3.63 -7.04
#